data_AF-A0A3C2E3N3-F1
#
_entry.id   AF-A0A3C2E3N3-F1
#
_cell.length_a   1.000
_cell.length_b   1.000
_cell.length_c   1.000
_cell.angle_alpha   90.00
_cell.angle_beta   90.00
_cell.angle_gamma   90.00
#
_symmetry.space_group_name_H-M   'P 1'
#
loop_
_entity.id
_entity.type
_entity.pdbx_description
1 polymer ?
#
loop_
_entity_poly.entity_id
_entity_poly.type
_entity_poly.pdbx_seq_one_letter_code
_entity_poly.pdbx_strand_id
1 'polypeptide(L)'
;MVLLGLVFWTSSIKTGPIAGFYRIFPPLLLCYFLPSLLTTFGIADPDASQLYYVASRYLLPAALVLLVVSADLPATLRLGPKALIMFFTGTLGVVVGGPLALLLASAINPDLLGGSGPEEVWRGMATVAGSWIGGAANQTAIREIFG
;
A
#
# COMPACT_ATOMS: atom_id res chain seq x y z
N MET A 1 -8.71 -8.02 -14.78
CA MET A 1 -8.76 -9.34 -14.11
C MET A 1 -7.94 -10.41 -14.80
N VAL A 2 -8.03 -10.58 -16.14
CA VAL A 2 -7.24 -11.58 -16.89
C VAL A 2 -5.72 -11.44 -16.65
N LEU A 3 -5.19 -10.23 -16.73
CA LEU A 3 -3.76 -9.96 -16.51
C LEU A 3 -3.29 -10.40 -15.10
N LEU A 4 -4.04 -10.04 -14.05
CA LEU A 4 -3.72 -10.42 -12.67
C LEU A 4 -3.81 -11.94 -12.49
N GLY A 5 -4.83 -12.58 -13.09
CA GLY A 5 -4.95 -14.03 -13.12
C GLY A 5 -3.75 -14.71 -13.77
N LEU A 6 -3.24 -14.16 -14.88
CA LEU A 6 -2.03 -14.66 -15.54
C LEU A 6 -0.78 -14.50 -14.67
N VAL A 7 -0.62 -13.36 -13.99
CA VAL A 7 0.51 -13.13 -13.07
C VAL A 7 0.46 -14.15 -11.93
N PHE A 8 -0.69 -14.33 -11.27
CA PHE A 8 -0.80 -15.29 -10.18
C PHE A 8 -0.63 -16.74 -10.66
N TRP A 9 -1.22 -17.10 -11.80
CA TRP A 9 -1.07 -18.43 -12.38
C TRP A 9 0.39 -18.74 -12.72
N THR A 10 1.07 -17.85 -13.44
CA THR A 10 2.49 -18.04 -13.78
C THR A 10 3.38 -18.00 -12.52
N SER A 11 3.02 -17.24 -11.48
CA SER A 11 3.75 -17.25 -10.20
C SER A 11 3.61 -18.54 -9.40
N SER A 12 2.53 -19.31 -9.64
CA SER A 12 2.32 -20.61 -8.99
C SER A 12 3.26 -21.70 -9.53
N ILE A 13 3.89 -21.47 -10.69
CA ILE A 13 4.82 -22.41 -11.32
C ILE A 13 6.16 -22.36 -10.57
N LYS A 14 6.49 -23.43 -9.87
CA LYS A 14 7.67 -23.51 -8.99
C LYS A 14 8.96 -23.98 -9.68
N THR A 15 8.91 -24.31 -10.97
CA THR A 15 10.04 -24.91 -11.70
C THR A 15 10.42 -24.11 -12.95
N GLY A 16 11.69 -24.19 -13.33
CA GLY A 16 12.21 -23.61 -14.58
C GLY A 16 12.49 -22.10 -14.52
N PRO A 17 12.63 -21.44 -15.69
CA PRO A 17 13.01 -20.03 -15.79
C PRO A 17 11.95 -19.08 -15.23
N ILE A 18 10.67 -19.47 -15.24
CA ILE A 18 9.55 -18.69 -14.70
C ILE A 18 9.69 -18.53 -13.17
N ALA A 19 10.07 -19.61 -12.47
CA ALA A 19 10.33 -19.55 -11.03
C ALA A 19 11.54 -18.64 -10.71
N GLY A 20 12.56 -18.63 -11.56
CA GLY A 20 13.70 -17.72 -11.45
C GLY A 20 13.31 -16.25 -11.63
N PHE A 21 12.41 -15.95 -12.57
CA PHE A 21 11.88 -14.61 -12.78
C PHE A 21 11.11 -14.10 -11.55
N TYR A 22 10.20 -14.89 -10.99
CA TYR A 22 9.41 -14.52 -9.81
C TYR A 22 10.21 -14.41 -8.50
N ARG A 23 11.42 -14.98 -8.47
CA ARG A 23 12.38 -14.79 -7.37
C ARG A 23 13.01 -13.39 -7.40
N ILE A 24 13.13 -12.79 -8.59
CA ILE A 24 13.65 -11.42 -8.77
C ILE A 24 12.50 -10.40 -8.70
N PHE A 25 11.39 -10.69 -9.39
CA PHE A 25 10.22 -9.81 -9.48
C PHE A 25 9.02 -10.44 -8.77
N PRO A 26 8.70 -10.04 -7.54
CA PRO A 26 7.60 -10.63 -6.80
C PRO A 26 6.25 -10.37 -7.49
N PRO A 27 5.27 -11.29 -7.40
CA PRO A 27 4.00 -11.17 -8.11
C PRO A 27 3.25 -9.88 -7.80
N LEU A 28 3.29 -9.42 -6.54
CA LEU A 28 2.64 -8.18 -6.10
C LEU A 28 3.17 -6.96 -6.84
N LEU A 29 4.48 -6.91 -7.11
CA LEU A 29 5.10 -5.83 -7.88
C LEU A 29 4.54 -5.80 -9.30
N LEU A 30 4.45 -6.96 -9.95
CA LEU A 30 3.93 -7.07 -11.32
C LEU A 30 2.43 -6.76 -11.40
N CYS A 31 1.66 -7.16 -10.39
CA CYS A 31 0.25 -6.81 -10.27
C CYS A 31 0.01 -5.30 -10.15
N TYR A 32 0.99 -4.53 -9.67
CA TYR A 32 0.93 -3.08 -9.65
C TYR A 32 1.48 -2.46 -10.94
N PHE A 33 2.62 -2.95 -11.41
CA PHE A 33 3.40 -2.34 -12.49
C PHE A 33 2.84 -2.63 -13.89
N LEU A 34 2.37 -3.84 -14.18
CA LEU A 34 1.86 -4.17 -15.51
C LEU A 34 0.57 -3.40 -15.84
N PRO A 35 -0.45 -3.33 -14.95
CA PRO A 35 -1.62 -2.50 -15.21
C PRO A 35 -1.28 -1.01 -15.39
N SER A 36 -0.35 -0.48 -14.59
CA SER A 36 0.02 0.94 -14.69
C SER A 36 0.72 1.26 -16.02
N LEU A 37 1.54 0.35 -16.55
CA LEU A 37 2.09 0.49 -17.91
C LEU A 37 0.99 0.49 -18.97
N LEU A 38 0.03 -0.42 -18.90
CA LEU A 38 -1.09 -0.47 -19.86
C LEU A 38 -1.89 0.83 -19.85
N THR A 39 -2.12 1.42 -18.68
CA THR A 39 -2.77 2.73 -18.54
C THR A 39 -1.88 3.86 -19.07
N THR A 40 -0.58 3.85 -18.76
CA THR A 40 0.37 4.88 -19.22
C THR A 40 0.49 4.91 -20.75
N PHE A 41 0.45 3.74 -21.40
CA PHE A 41 0.46 3.63 -22.87
C PHE A 41 -0.93 3.81 -23.50
N GLY A 42 -1.97 4.13 -22.72
CA GLY A 42 -3.33 4.36 -23.22
C GLY A 42 -4.04 3.10 -23.73
N ILE A 43 -3.51 1.91 -23.44
CA ILE A 43 -4.09 0.62 -23.86
C ILE A 43 -5.27 0.25 -22.96
N ALA A 44 -5.20 0.62 -21.69
CA ALA A 44 -6.26 0.38 -20.70
C ALA A 44 -6.78 1.71 -20.14
N ASP A 45 -8.06 1.99 -20.36
CA ASP A 45 -8.76 3.14 -19.81
C ASP A 45 -9.30 2.81 -18.40
N PRO A 46 -8.80 3.47 -17.33
CA PRO A 46 -9.30 3.29 -15.97
C PRO A 46 -10.72 3.83 -15.79
N ASP A 47 -11.08 4.92 -16.48
CA ASP A 47 -12.33 5.66 -16.26
C ASP A 47 -13.51 5.00 -16.98
N ALA A 48 -13.26 4.38 -18.14
CA ALA A 48 -14.25 3.50 -18.78
C ALA A 48 -14.45 2.17 -18.03
N SER A 49 -13.51 1.80 -17.14
CA SER A 49 -13.53 0.51 -16.46
C SER A 49 -14.32 0.53 -15.16
N GLN A 50 -15.35 -0.30 -15.05
CA GLN A 50 -16.07 -0.56 -13.79
C GLN A 50 -15.25 -1.37 -12.77
N LEU A 51 -13.96 -1.61 -13.03
CA LEU A 51 -13.10 -2.47 -12.21
C LEU A 51 -12.94 -1.93 -10.78
N TYR A 52 -12.70 -0.62 -10.64
CA TYR A 52 -12.56 0.00 -9.33
C TYR A 52 -13.86 -0.13 -8.53
N TYR A 53 -15.00 0.16 -9.15
CA TYR A 53 -16.32 0.02 -8.54
C TYR A 53 -16.58 -1.41 -8.04
N VAL A 54 -16.30 -2.42 -8.87
CA VAL A 54 -16.51 -3.82 -8.48
C VAL A 54 -15.56 -4.25 -7.37
N ALA A 55 -14.29 -3.86 -7.46
CA ALA A 55 -13.28 -4.20 -6.47
C ALA A 55 -13.57 -3.57 -5.11
N SER A 56 -13.89 -2.28 -5.06
CA SER A 56 -14.11 -1.55 -3.80
C SER A 56 -15.46 -1.90 -3.15
N ARG A 57 -16.50 -2.15 -3.96
CA ARG A 57 -17.87 -2.24 -3.44
C ARG A 57 -18.38 -3.66 -3.22
N TYR A 58 -17.81 -4.65 -3.92
CA TYR A 58 -18.20 -6.05 -3.75
C TYR A 58 -17.04 -6.91 -3.22
N LEU A 59 -15.84 -6.78 -3.78
CA LEU A 59 -14.72 -7.65 -3.43
C LEU A 59 -14.06 -7.26 -2.11
N LEU A 60 -13.79 -5.97 -1.88
CA LEU A 60 -13.11 -5.47 -0.69
C LEU A 60 -13.90 -5.79 0.60
N PRO A 61 -15.22 -5.54 0.69
CA PRO A 61 -15.98 -5.88 1.90
C PRO A 61 -15.97 -7.39 2.18
N ALA A 62 -16.15 -8.21 1.14
CA ALA A 62 -16.09 -9.67 1.28
C ALA A 62 -14.70 -10.14 1.75
N ALA A 63 -13.62 -9.58 1.18
CA ALA A 63 -12.25 -9.87 1.58
C ALA A 63 -11.97 -9.47 3.03
N LEU A 64 -12.47 -8.32 3.49
CA LEU A 64 -12.34 -7.89 4.88
C LEU A 64 -13.05 -8.84 5.85
N VAL A 65 -14.26 -9.30 5.52
CA VAL A 65 -14.98 -10.30 6.32
C VAL A 65 -14.18 -11.61 6.37
N LEU A 66 -13.71 -12.11 5.23
CA LEU A 66 -12.90 -13.32 5.17
C LEU A 66 -11.59 -13.19 5.95
N LEU A 67 -10.95 -12.01 5.88
CA LEU A 67 -9.73 -11.71 6.63
C LEU A 67 -10.00 -11.73 8.14
N VAL A 68 -11.09 -11.11 8.59
CA VAL A 68 -11.48 -11.09 10.02
C VAL A 68 -11.80 -12.50 10.52
N VAL A 69 -12.51 -13.31 9.73
CA VAL A 69 -12.81 -14.71 10.09
C VAL A 69 -11.55 -15.58 10.11
N SER A 70 -10.58 -15.29 9.24
CA SER A 70 -9.29 -15.99 9.19
C SER A 70 -8.29 -15.49 10.25
N ALA A 71 -8.60 -14.39 10.95
CA ALA A 71 -7.70 -13.80 11.93
C ALA A 71 -7.75 -14.58 13.25
N ASP A 72 -6.59 -15.07 13.67
CA ASP A 72 -6.43 -15.72 14.97
C ASP A 72 -6.20 -14.67 16.07
N LEU A 73 -7.32 -14.14 16.59
CA LEU A 73 -7.34 -13.21 17.72
C LEU A 73 -6.60 -13.76 18.96
N PRO A 74 -6.82 -15.02 19.40
CA PRO A 74 -6.05 -15.62 20.49
C PRO A 74 -4.54 -15.63 20.26
N ALA A 75 -4.07 -16.03 19.07
CA ALA A 75 -2.65 -16.03 18.75
C ALA A 75 -2.06 -14.61 18.74
N THR A 76 -2.82 -13.64 18.23
CA THR A 76 -2.42 -12.22 18.23
C THR A 76 -2.26 -11.70 19.66
N LEU A 77 -3.20 -12.02 20.56
CA LEU A 77 -3.12 -11.63 21.97
C LEU A 77 -1.94 -12.30 22.72
N ARG A 78 -1.56 -13.53 22.34
CA ARG A 78 -0.40 -14.23 22.91
C ARG A 78 0.94 -13.54 22.63
N LEU A 79 1.02 -12.68 21.61
CA LEU A 79 2.21 -11.84 21.40
C LEU A 79 2.40 -10.83 22.54
N GLY A 80 1.30 -10.45 23.20
CA GLY A 80 1.26 -9.64 24.41
C GLY A 80 2.08 -8.34 24.30
N PRO A 81 2.88 -7.99 25.34
CA PRO A 81 3.57 -6.70 25.40
C PRO A 81 4.65 -6.53 24.31
N LYS A 82 5.19 -7.61 23.72
CA LYS A 82 6.22 -7.52 22.68
C LYS A 82 5.66 -6.89 21.39
N ALA A 83 4.43 -7.24 21.02
CA ALA A 83 3.77 -6.63 19.86
C ALA A 83 3.50 -5.14 20.07
N LEU A 84 3.07 -4.76 21.28
CA LEU A 84 2.85 -3.36 21.63
C LEU A 84 4.14 -2.55 21.58
N ILE A 85 5.23 -3.07 22.15
CA ILE A 85 6.54 -2.40 22.10
C ILE A 85 6.98 -2.22 20.64
N MET A 86 6.90 -3.27 19.81
CA MET A 86 7.25 -3.18 18.39
C MET A 86 6.39 -2.12 17.66
N PHE A 87 5.08 -2.09 17.93
CA PHE A 87 4.17 -1.11 17.37
C PHE A 87 4.55 0.33 17.78
N PHE A 88 4.78 0.59 19.06
CA PHE A 88 5.13 1.92 19.54
C PHE A 88 6.52 2.36 19.06
N THR A 89 7.50 1.47 19.05
CA THR A 89 8.83 1.77 18.52
C THR A 89 8.77 2.09 17.03
N GLY A 90 8.02 1.31 16.24
CA GLY A 90 7.80 1.60 14.82
C GLY A 90 7.07 2.92 14.59
N THR A 91 6.01 3.17 15.37
CA THR A 91 5.22 4.41 15.32
C THR A 91 6.07 5.63 15.63
N LEU A 92 6.85 5.60 16.73
CA LEU A 92 7.79 6.67 17.07
C LEU A 92 8.86 6.86 16.00
N GLY A 93 9.36 5.76 15.44
CA GLY A 93 10.30 5.77 14.32
C GLY A 93 9.75 6.51 13.11
N VAL A 94 8.49 6.29 12.74
CA VAL A 94 7.83 7.00 11.63
C VAL A 94 7.56 8.46 11.97
N VAL A 95 7.02 8.74 13.17
CA VAL A 95 6.67 10.10 13.63
C VAL A 95 7.90 11.00 13.72
N VAL A 96 9.05 10.46 14.10
CA VAL A 96 10.31 11.22 14.19
C VAL A 96 11.09 11.17 12.88
N GLY A 97 11.17 9.98 12.27
CA GLY A 97 11.97 9.74 11.06
C GLY A 97 11.43 10.47 9.84
N GLY A 98 10.10 10.58 9.68
CA GLY A 98 9.48 11.32 8.58
C GLY A 98 9.91 12.79 8.56
N PRO A 99 9.66 13.58 9.62
CA PRO A 99 10.09 14.96 9.71
C PRO A 99 11.61 15.14 9.58
N LEU A 100 12.39 14.26 10.22
CA LEU A 100 13.85 14.33 10.14
C LEU A 100 14.36 14.09 8.71
N ALA A 101 13.76 13.14 7.98
CA ALA A 101 14.11 12.88 6.59
C ALA A 101 13.79 14.10 5.70
N LEU A 102 12.67 14.78 5.94
CA LEU A 102 12.32 16.01 5.20
C LEU A 102 13.29 17.15 5.49
N LEU A 103 13.69 17.33 6.75
CA LEU A 103 14.66 18.36 7.14
C LEU A 103 16.04 18.10 6.53
N LEU A 104 16.46 16.83 6.48
CA LEU A 104 17.71 16.46 5.81
C LEU A 104 17.61 16.64 4.29
N ALA A 105 16.49 16.24 3.69
CA ALA A 105 16.26 16.41 2.26
C ALA A 105 16.22 17.90 1.85
N SER A 106 15.55 18.74 2.65
CA SER A 106 15.48 20.19 2.41
C SER A 106 16.84 20.89 2.56
N ALA A 107 17.71 20.38 3.45
CA ALA A 107 19.07 20.88 3.60
C ALA A 107 19.98 20.52 2.42
N ILE A 108 19.73 19.39 1.74
CA ILE A 108 20.56 18.93 0.60
C ILE A 108 20.06 19.54 -0.71
N ASN A 109 18.75 19.55 -0.95
CA ASN A 109 18.15 20.11 -2.16
C ASN A 109 16.72 20.59 -1.86
N PRO A 110 16.53 21.89 -1.58
CA PRO A 110 15.22 22.45 -1.24
C PRO A 110 14.22 22.42 -2.41
N ASP A 111 14.70 22.36 -3.65
CA ASP A 111 13.83 22.31 -4.84
C ASP A 111 13.09 20.97 -4.96
N LEU A 112 13.57 19.90 -4.30
CA LEU A 112 12.88 18.60 -4.26
C LEU A 112 11.50 18.68 -3.58
N LEU A 113 11.29 19.66 -2.72
CA LEU A 113 10.00 19.90 -2.06
C LEU A 113 9.07 20.77 -2.91
N GLY A 114 9.44 21.08 -4.16
CA GLY A 114 8.56 21.67 -5.16
C GLY A 114 8.05 23.08 -4.83
N GLY A 115 8.73 23.80 -3.94
CA GLY A 115 8.28 25.11 -3.44
C GLY A 115 7.01 25.07 -2.58
N SER A 116 6.50 23.87 -2.26
CA SER A 116 5.39 23.69 -1.34
C SER A 116 5.81 24.08 0.07
N GLY A 117 4.99 24.89 0.74
CA GLY A 117 5.30 25.39 2.08
C GLY A 117 5.46 24.23 3.08
N PRO A 118 6.13 24.46 4.23
CA PRO A 118 6.30 23.45 5.27
C PRO A 118 5.00 22.73 5.67
N GLU A 119 3.88 23.44 5.58
CA GLU A 119 2.53 22.95 5.88
C GLU A 119 2.04 21.88 4.90
N GLU A 120 2.24 22.07 3.59
CA GLU A 120 1.78 21.11 2.57
C GLU A 120 2.58 19.81 2.62
N VAL A 121 3.91 19.95 2.78
CA VAL A 121 4.84 18.84 2.94
C VAL A 121 4.51 18.05 4.21
N TRP A 122 4.23 18.73 5.32
CA TRP A 122 3.84 18.10 6.58
C TRP A 122 2.51 17.34 6.45
N ARG A 123 1.50 17.93 5.81
CA ARG A 123 0.20 17.28 5.58
C ARG A 123 0.32 16.02 4.75
N GLY A 124 1.08 16.05 3.65
CA GLY A 124 1.37 14.87 2.85
C GLY A 124 2.06 13.77 3.65
N MET A 125 3.00 14.16 4.52
CA MET A 125 3.74 13.23 5.37
C MET A 125 2.89 12.63 6.49
N ALA A 126 1.96 13.39 7.06
CA ALA A 126 0.99 12.86 8.01
C ALA A 126 0.09 11.80 7.36
N THR A 127 -0.32 12.01 6.10
CA THR A 127 -1.08 11.00 5.33
C THR A 127 -0.27 9.73 5.11
N VAL A 128 1.00 9.85 4.66
CA VAL A 128 1.89 8.71 4.43
C VAL A 128 2.18 7.95 5.73
N ALA A 129 2.52 8.64 6.81
CA ALA A 129 2.75 8.05 8.12
C ALA A 129 1.50 7.31 8.63
N GLY A 130 0.33 7.92 8.51
CA GLY A 130 -0.94 7.29 8.85
C GLY A 130 -1.21 6.04 8.02
N SER A 131 -0.80 5.99 6.75
CA SER A 131 -0.92 4.79 5.92
C SER A 131 -0.06 3.62 6.43
N TRP A 132 1.15 3.89 6.94
CA TRP A 132 2.10 2.87 7.41
C TRP A 132 1.79 2.34 8.81
N ILE A 133 1.16 3.14 9.67
CA ILE A 133 0.75 2.73 11.03
C ILE A 133 -0.60 1.97 11.01
N GLY A 134 -1.19 1.74 9.84
CA GLY A 134 -2.42 0.97 9.66
C GLY A 134 -3.69 1.82 9.51
N GLY A 135 -3.55 3.13 9.30
CA GLY A 135 -4.65 4.06 9.10
C GLY A 135 -5.12 4.21 7.65
N ALA A 136 -4.48 3.58 6.66
CA ALA A 136 -4.82 3.78 5.23
C ALA A 136 -6.28 3.45 4.90
N ALA A 137 -6.80 2.34 5.43
CA ALA A 137 -8.18 1.94 5.25
C ALA A 137 -9.16 2.91 5.93
N ASN A 138 -8.83 3.38 7.14
CA ASN A 138 -9.64 4.37 7.87
C ASN A 138 -9.60 5.74 7.18
N GLN A 139 -8.46 6.16 6.64
CA GLN A 139 -8.33 7.38 5.85
C GLN A 139 -9.16 7.31 4.57
N THR A 140 -9.14 6.16 3.88
CA THR A 140 -9.98 5.93 2.69
C THR A 140 -11.46 5.92 3.03
N ALA A 141 -11.85 5.31 4.15
CA ALA A 141 -13.23 5.33 4.62
C ALA A 141 -13.71 6.76 4.99
N ILE A 142 -12.86 7.53 5.67
CA ILE A 142 -13.14 8.94 5.98
C ILE A 142 -13.27 9.76 4.69
N ARG A 143 -12.37 9.58 3.71
CA ARG A 143 -12.49 10.21 2.39
C ARG A 143 -13.81 9.85 1.70
N GLU A 144 -14.21 8.57 1.71
CA GLU A 144 -15.46 8.17 1.05
C GLU A 144 -16.71 8.72 1.76
N ILE A 145 -16.67 8.93 3.08
CA ILE A 145 -17.78 9.47 3.86
C ILE A 145 -17.86 11.01 3.73
N PHE A 146 -16.73 11.69 3.68
CA PHE A 146 -16.64 13.16 3.77
C PHE A 146 -16.27 13.87 2.45
N GLY A 147 -15.87 13.14 1.40
CA GLY A 147 -15.44 13.66 0.11
C GLY A 147 -13.94 13.98 0.04
#